data_AF-A0A8H3GNF7-F1
#
_entry.id   AF-A0A8H3GNF7-F1
#
_cell.length_a   1.000
_cell.length_b   1.000
_cell.length_c   1.000
_cell.angle_alpha   90.00
_cell.angle_beta   90.00
_cell.angle_gamma   90.00
#
_symmetry.space_group_name_H-M   'P 1'
#
loop_
_entity.id
_entity.type
_entity.pdbx_description
1 polymer ?
#
loop_
_entity_poly.entity_id
_entity_poly.type
_entity_poly.pdbx_seq_one_letter_code
_entity_poly.pdbx_strand_id
1 'polypeptide(L)'
;MEPWLLILDNADDPSLAIRDYMPGGNHSSVIITTRLSGMISLARGTYSDCVVSGMDPDDALALLLRCARRQELQLPAEESGAAKALVEELG
;
A
#
# COMPACT_ATOMS: atom_id res chain seq x y z
N MET A 1 -14.23 -24.09 -15.33
CA MET A 1 -13.29 -23.81 -14.23
C MET A 1 -13.68 -22.46 -13.65
N GLU A 2 -13.69 -22.33 -12.32
CA GLU A 2 -13.98 -21.06 -11.66
C GLU A 2 -12.71 -20.22 -11.57
N PRO A 3 -12.79 -18.91 -11.88
CA PRO A 3 -11.65 -18.01 -11.71
C PRO A 3 -11.31 -17.88 -10.22
N TRP A 4 -10.03 -17.77 -9.91
CA TRP A 4 -9.55 -17.58 -8.55
C TRP A 4 -8.55 -16.41 -8.47
N LEU A 5 -8.40 -15.87 -7.26
CA LEU A 5 -7.47 -14.81 -6.91
C LEU A 5 -6.62 -15.26 -5.72
N LEU A 6 -5.29 -15.20 -5.86
CA LEU A 6 -4.34 -15.45 -4.78
C LEU A 6 -3.73 -14.11 -4.34
N ILE A 7 -3.71 -13.86 -3.03
CA ILE A 7 -3.04 -12.71 -2.42
C ILE A 7 -1.92 -13.22 -1.54
N LEU A 8 -0.69 -12.84 -1.87
CA LEU A 8 0.50 -13.10 -1.07
C LEU A 8 0.89 -11.79 -0.39
N ASP A 9 0.48 -11.64 0.86
CA ASP A 9 0.67 -10.42 1.63
C ASP A 9 2.00 -10.46 2.40
N ASN A 10 2.74 -9.34 2.40
CA ASN A 10 3.99 -9.13 3.11
C ASN A 10 5.04 -10.23 2.80
N ALA A 11 5.21 -10.54 1.51
CA ALA A 11 6.17 -11.52 0.99
C ALA A 11 7.61 -10.97 1.02
N ASP A 12 8.14 -10.78 2.22
CA ASP A 12 9.41 -10.07 2.46
C ASP A 12 10.60 -10.98 2.77
N ASP A 13 10.40 -12.29 2.80
CA ASP A 13 11.46 -13.27 3.00
C ASP A 13 12.12 -13.64 1.65
N PRO A 14 13.37 -13.21 1.39
CA PRO A 14 14.05 -13.52 0.13
C PRO A 14 14.43 -15.00 0.00
N SER A 15 14.37 -15.79 1.09
CA SER A 15 14.60 -17.23 1.05
C SER A 15 13.36 -18.02 0.64
N LEU A 16 12.18 -17.39 0.66
CA LEU A 16 10.94 -18.01 0.24
C LEU A 16 10.91 -18.17 -1.30
N ALA A 17 10.85 -19.42 -1.75
CA ALA A 17 10.69 -19.76 -3.16
C ALA A 17 9.24 -19.50 -3.63
N ILE A 18 8.85 -18.22 -3.73
CA ILE A 18 7.46 -17.81 -3.99
C ILE A 18 6.84 -18.42 -5.26
N ARG A 19 7.68 -18.75 -6.25
CA ARG A 19 7.27 -19.39 -7.50
C ARG A 19 6.65 -20.77 -7.28
N ASP A 20 7.04 -21.47 -6.23
CA ASP A 20 6.54 -22.82 -5.92
C ASP A 20 5.09 -22.78 -5.40
N TYR A 21 4.66 -21.62 -4.92
CA TYR A 21 3.29 -21.37 -4.48
C TYR A 21 2.40 -20.79 -5.60
N MET A 22 2.97 -20.50 -6.77
CA MET A 22 2.21 -19.96 -7.90
C MET A 22 1.49 -21.10 -8.63
N PRO A 23 0.15 -21.13 -8.61
CA PRO A 23 -0.61 -22.09 -9.40
C PRO A 23 -0.43 -21.82 -10.92
N GLY A 24 -0.44 -22.89 -11.71
CA GLY A 24 -0.35 -22.80 -13.17
C GLY A 24 -1.68 -22.41 -13.84
N GLY A 25 -1.59 -21.87 -15.06
CA GLY A 25 -2.74 -21.56 -15.92
C GLY A 25 -2.97 -20.05 -16.16
N ASN A 26 -3.94 -19.73 -17.02
CA ASN A 26 -4.23 -18.36 -17.48
C ASN A 26 -5.61 -17.84 -17.04
N HIS A 27 -6.29 -18.52 -16.10
CA HIS A 27 -7.68 -18.23 -15.72
C HIS A 27 -7.79 -17.53 -14.36
N SER A 28 -6.75 -16.80 -13.96
CA SER A 28 -6.55 -16.42 -12.56
C SER A 28 -5.52 -15.32 -12.37
N SER A 29 -5.60 -14.62 -11.24
CA SER A 29 -4.73 -13.50 -10.90
C SER A 29 -3.99 -13.72 -9.59
N VAL A 30 -2.79 -13.16 -9.48
CA VAL A 30 -1.98 -13.17 -8.25
C VAL A 30 -1.61 -11.73 -7.92
N ILE A 31 -1.85 -11.31 -6.68
CA ILE A 31 -1.38 -10.04 -6.13
C ILE A 31 -0.34 -10.34 -5.06
N ILE A 32 0.80 -9.67 -5.12
CA ILE A 32 1.90 -9.82 -4.17
C ILE A 32 2.20 -8.44 -3.59
N THR A 33 2.19 -8.32 -2.27
CA THR A 33 2.71 -7.13 -1.59
C THR A 33 4.07 -7.48 -0.96
N THR A 34 5.05 -6.62 -1.17
CA THR A 34 6.43 -6.88 -0.72
C THR A 34 7.25 -5.60 -0.67
N ARG A 35 8.24 -5.57 0.23
CA ARG A 35 9.30 -4.55 0.32
C ARG A 35 10.52 -4.90 -0.55
N LEU A 36 10.57 -6.12 -1.10
CA LEU A 36 11.67 -6.62 -1.92
C LEU A 36 11.52 -6.17 -3.38
N SER A 37 12.22 -5.11 -3.77
CA SER A 37 12.18 -4.57 -5.15
C SER A 37 12.51 -5.60 -6.23
N GLY A 38 13.32 -6.61 -5.93
CA GLY A 38 13.66 -7.71 -6.86
C GLY A 38 12.45 -8.57 -7.28
N MET A 39 11.36 -8.54 -6.53
CA MET A 39 10.15 -9.33 -6.82
C MET A 39 9.33 -8.78 -8.00
N ILE A 40 9.60 -7.55 -8.44
CA ILE A 40 9.02 -6.98 -9.67
C ILE A 40 9.26 -7.91 -10.87
N SER A 41 10.35 -8.68 -10.87
CA SER A 41 10.64 -9.69 -11.90
C SER A 41 9.60 -10.82 -12.04
N LEU A 42 8.67 -10.94 -11.08
CA LEU A 42 7.57 -11.90 -11.12
C LEU A 42 6.31 -11.33 -11.78
N ALA A 43 6.20 -10.00 -11.88
CA ALA A 43 5.07 -9.33 -12.49
C ALA A 43 4.99 -9.67 -14.00
N ARG A 44 3.78 -10.00 -14.48
CA ARG A 44 3.55 -10.40 -15.87
C ARG A 44 2.50 -9.51 -16.51
N GLY A 45 2.89 -8.78 -17.56
CA GLY A 45 2.01 -7.92 -18.35
C GLY A 45 2.25 -6.43 -18.12
N THR A 46 1.63 -5.60 -18.96
CA THR A 46 1.72 -4.15 -18.84
C THR A 46 1.01 -3.68 -17.57
N TYR A 47 1.63 -2.78 -16.81
CA TYR A 47 1.08 -2.25 -15.54
C TYR A 47 0.80 -3.33 -14.48
N SER A 48 1.66 -4.36 -14.43
CA SER A 48 1.54 -5.47 -13.48
C SER A 48 2.36 -5.28 -12.20
N ASP A 49 3.06 -4.15 -12.08
CA ASP A 49 3.74 -3.67 -10.88
C ASP A 49 3.14 -2.33 -10.42
N CYS A 50 3.22 -2.08 -9.11
CA CYS A 50 2.77 -0.84 -8.50
C CYS A 50 3.71 -0.49 -7.34
N VAL A 51 4.39 0.66 -7.44
CA VAL A 51 5.17 1.21 -6.34
C VAL A 51 4.26 2.10 -5.52
N VAL A 52 4.02 1.72 -4.26
CA VAL A 52 3.27 2.55 -3.31
C VAL A 52 4.21 3.62 -2.77
N SER A 53 3.96 4.87 -3.14
CA SER A 53 4.72 6.04 -2.67
C SER A 53 4.14 6.62 -1.38
N GLY A 54 4.77 7.68 -0.87
CA GLY A 54 4.20 8.52 0.19
C GLY A 54 2.84 9.11 -0.20
N MET A 55 2.08 9.48 0.81
CA MET A 55 0.77 10.10 0.66
C MET A 55 0.92 11.60 0.37
N ASP A 56 0.00 12.17 -0.40
CA ASP A 56 -0.03 13.62 -0.58
C ASP A 56 -0.29 14.32 0.78
N PRO A 57 0.34 15.46 1.08
CA PRO A 57 0.18 16.14 2.36
C PRO A 57 -1.27 16.46 2.74
N ASP A 58 -2.14 16.79 1.77
CA ASP A 58 -3.55 17.10 2.04
C ASP A 58 -4.32 15.82 2.40
N ASP A 59 -4.05 14.71 1.70
CA ASP A 59 -4.61 13.40 2.02
C ASP A 59 -4.10 12.87 3.37
N ALA A 60 -2.82 13.07 3.67
CA ALA A 60 -2.19 12.70 4.94
C ALA A 60 -2.80 13.49 6.11
N LEU A 61 -3.02 14.79 5.93
CA LEU A 61 -3.72 15.63 6.90
C LEU A 61 -5.15 15.16 7.09
N ALA A 62 -5.89 14.89 6.01
CA ALA A 62 -7.26 14.38 6.09
C ALA A 62 -7.32 13.04 6.83
N LEU A 63 -6.39 12.11 6.55
CA LEU A 63 -6.28 10.84 7.24
C LEU A 63 -5.98 11.02 8.73
N LEU A 64 -5.02 11.88 9.08
CA LEU A 64 -4.67 12.19 10.47
C LEU A 64 -5.89 12.70 11.24
N LEU A 65 -6.61 13.68 10.68
CA LEU A 65 -7.81 14.25 11.30
C LEU A 65 -8.94 13.23 11.42
N ARG A 66 -9.12 12.35 10.43
CA ARG A 66 -10.09 11.25 10.50
C ARG A 66 -9.73 10.26 11.60
N CYS A 67 -8.47 9.83 11.69
CA CYS A 67 -7.98 8.94 12.73
C CYS A 67 -8.13 9.54 14.14
N ALA A 68 -7.90 10.84 14.27
CA ALA A 68 -8.12 11.59 15.50
C ALA A 68 -9.60 11.91 15.79
N ARG A 69 -10.53 11.55 14.90
CA ARG A 69 -11.97 11.87 14.96
C ARG A 69 -12.27 13.38 15.01
N ARG A 70 -11.48 14.16 14.30
CA ARG A 70 -11.55 15.64 14.24
C ARG A 70 -11.98 16.19 12.87
N GLN A 71 -12.27 15.33 11.88
CA GLN A 71 -12.49 15.73 10.47
C GLN A 71 -13.65 16.74 10.25
N GLU A 72 -14.68 16.68 11.09
CA GLU A 72 -15.90 17.52 10.98
C GLU A 72 -15.83 18.79 11.83
N LEU A 73 -14.74 18.97 12.58
CA LEU A 73 -14.58 20.10 13.48
C LEU A 73 -13.83 21.22 12.78
N GLN A 74 -14.31 22.46 12.95
CA GLN A 74 -13.45 23.61 12.71
C GLN A 74 -12.37 23.64 13.80
N LEU A 75 -11.15 23.26 13.41
CA LEU A 75 -10.01 23.27 14.30
C LEU A 75 -9.59 24.72 14.59
N PRO A 76 -9.25 25.05 15.84
CA PRO A 76 -8.52 26.28 16.14
C PRO A 76 -7.25 26.39 15.29
N ALA A 77 -6.84 27.62 14.95
CA ALA A 77 -5.67 27.86 14.09
C ALA A 77 -4.38 27.20 14.62
N GLU A 78 -4.20 27.17 15.95
CA GLU A 78 -3.08 26.51 16.63
C GLU A 78 -3.07 25.00 16.37
N GLU A 79 -4.20 24.32 16.56
CA GLU A 79 -4.32 22.88 16.33
C GLU A 79 -4.16 22.52 14.85
N SER A 80 -4.64 23.36 13.94
CA SER A 80 -4.41 23.18 12.50
C SER A 80 -2.93 23.29 12.15
N GLY A 81 -2.20 24.23 12.75
CA GLY A 81 -0.75 24.35 12.60
C GLY A 81 -0.01 23.12 13.13
N ALA A 82 -0.36 22.65 14.33
CA ALA A 82 0.22 21.46 14.92
C ALA A 82 -0.06 20.20 14.10
N ALA A 83 -1.27 20.04 13.56
CA ALA A 83 -1.62 18.90 12.71
C ALA A 83 -0.79 18.86 11.43
N LYS A 84 -0.51 20.01 10.81
CA LYS A 84 0.37 20.10 9.64
C LYS A 84 1.81 19.75 9.98
N ALA A 85 2.33 20.25 11.11
CA ALA A 85 3.68 19.89 11.57
C ALA A 85 3.83 18.38 11.85
N LEU A 86 2.79 17.75 12.40
CA LEU A 86 2.76 16.29 12.59
C LEU A 86 2.78 15.54 11.26
N VAL A 87 2.05 15.99 10.24
CA VAL A 87 2.09 15.38 8.90
C VAL A 87 3.51 15.45 8.32
N GLU A 88 4.17 16.61 8.41
CA GLU A 88 5.55 16.78 7.94
C GLU A 88 6.56 15.89 8.71
N GLU A 89 6.36 15.68 10.01
CA GLU A 89 7.22 14.81 10.83
C GLU A 89 7.01 13.32 10.53
N LEU A 90 5.77 12.92 10.21
CA LEU A 90 5.42 11.53 9.92
C LEU A 90 5.84 11.07 8.51
N GLY A 91 6.02 12.01 7.58
CA GLY A 91 6.65 11.78 6.27
C GLY A 91 5.70 11.72 5.09
#